data_AF-A0A4Q2Z710-F1
#
_entry.id   AF-A0A4Q2Z710-F1
#
_cell.length_a   1.000
_cell.length_b   1.000
_cell.length_c   1.000
_cell.angle_alpha   90.00
_cell.angle_beta   90.00
_cell.angle_gamma   90.00
#
_symmetry.space_group_name_H-M   'P 1'
#
loop_
_entity.id
_entity.type
_entity.pdbx_description
1 polymer ?
#
loop_
_entity_poly.entity_id
_entity_poly.type
_entity_poly.pdbx_seq_one_letter_code
_entity_poly.pdbx_strand_id
1 'polypeptide(L)'
;LRDHGYDAQLYSMLRDVRERLARREDVPNYVIFGNKTLEALVRYQPSDDAEALLIPGIGEAKVRRYAKPFLETIQMWKQSRG
;
A
#
# COMPACT_ATOMS: atom_id res chain seq x y z
N LEU A 1 11.48 8.91 2.58
CA LEU A 1 10.54 9.22 1.48
C LEU A 1 9.92 10.59 1.73
N ARG A 2 9.60 11.35 0.67
CA ARG A 2 8.88 12.62 0.80
C ARG A 2 7.42 12.32 1.16
N ASP A 3 6.86 13.10 2.07
CA ASP A 3 5.42 13.06 2.35
C ASP A 3 4.67 13.90 1.31
N HIS A 4 3.76 13.25 0.59
CA HIS A 4 2.94 13.84 -0.46
C HIS A 4 1.55 14.27 0.05
N GLY A 5 1.27 14.10 1.35
CA GLY A 5 -0.03 14.34 1.93
C GLY A 5 -0.99 13.17 1.77
N TYR A 6 -2.16 13.29 2.38
CA TYR A 6 -3.19 12.27 2.32
C TYR A 6 -4.08 12.47 1.10
N ASP A 7 -4.37 11.38 0.38
CA ASP A 7 -5.33 11.36 -0.72
C ASP A 7 -6.41 10.29 -0.50
N ALA A 8 -7.67 10.72 -0.43
CA ALA A 8 -8.79 9.84 -0.12
C ALA A 8 -9.08 8.82 -1.22
N GLN A 9 -8.84 9.17 -2.49
CA GLN A 9 -9.04 8.28 -3.63
C GLN A 9 -7.99 7.17 -3.61
N LEU A 10 -6.71 7.51 -3.44
CA LEU A 10 -5.64 6.52 -3.31
C LEU A 10 -5.89 5.61 -2.11
N TYR A 11 -6.28 6.16 -0.96
CA TYR A 11 -6.62 5.35 0.22
C TYR A 11 -7.73 4.34 -0.07
N SER A 12 -8.78 4.75 -0.78
CA SER A 12 -9.85 3.84 -1.19
C SER A 12 -9.32 2.71 -2.09
N MET A 13 -8.51 3.05 -3.10
CA MET A 13 -7.92 2.06 -4.01
C MET A 13 -7.04 1.04 -3.25
N LEU A 14 -6.21 1.51 -2.31
CA LEU A 14 -5.35 0.63 -1.50
C LEU A 14 -6.16 -0.21 -0.50
N ARG A 15 -7.28 0.30 0.03
CA ARG A 15 -8.21 -0.51 0.82
C ARG A 15 -8.76 -1.68 0.01
N ASP A 16 -9.14 -1.45 -1.24
CA ASP A 16 -9.71 -2.49 -2.09
C ASP A 16 -8.66 -3.57 -2.41
N VAL A 17 -7.41 -3.16 -2.64
CA VAL A 17 -6.27 -4.10 -2.77
C VAL A 17 -6.14 -4.96 -1.52
N ARG A 18 -6.11 -4.33 -0.34
CA ARG A 18 -6.01 -5.01 0.95
C ARG A 18 -7.13 -6.02 1.14
N GLU A 19 -8.36 -5.62 0.84
CA GLU A 19 -9.55 -6.46 1.01
C GLU A 19 -9.54 -7.68 0.08
N ARG A 20 -9.13 -7.50 -1.18
CA ARG A 20 -8.95 -8.62 -2.12
C ARG A 20 -7.90 -9.61 -1.64
N LEU A 21 -6.75 -9.12 -1.15
CA LEU A 21 -5.68 -9.97 -0.63
C LEU A 21 -6.11 -10.71 0.66
N ALA A 22 -6.74 -9.99 1.59
CA ALA A 22 -7.21 -10.55 2.84
C ALA A 22 -8.23 -11.68 2.61
N ARG A 23 -9.20 -11.46 1.69
CA ARG A 23 -10.13 -12.50 1.26
C ARG A 23 -9.42 -13.71 0.64
N ARG A 24 -8.45 -13.48 -0.24
CA ARG A 24 -7.70 -14.57 -0.91
C ARG A 24 -6.93 -15.43 0.09
N GLU A 25 -6.40 -14.81 1.13
CA GLU A 25 -5.58 -15.46 2.16
C GLU A 25 -6.42 -15.96 3.34
N ASP A 26 -7.73 -15.75 3.34
CA ASP A 26 -8.67 -16.06 4.43
C ASP A 26 -8.23 -15.49 5.78
N VAL A 27 -7.82 -14.21 5.78
CA VAL A 27 -7.36 -13.50 6.99
C VAL A 27 -8.07 -12.16 7.15
N PRO A 28 -8.15 -11.62 8.37
CA PRO A 28 -8.59 -10.24 8.58
C PRO A 28 -7.71 -9.21 7.84
N ASN A 29 -8.32 -8.15 7.32
CA ASN A 29 -7.65 -7.09 6.55
C ASN A 29 -6.36 -6.55 7.17
N TYR A 30 -6.35 -6.36 8.49
CA TYR A 30 -5.21 -5.78 9.21
C TYR A 30 -3.95 -6.66 9.17
N VAL A 31 -4.09 -7.97 8.88
CA VAL A 31 -2.97 -8.91 8.75
C VAL A 31 -2.10 -8.56 7.54
N ILE A 32 -2.73 -8.17 6.42
CA ILE A 32 -2.04 -7.68 5.22
C ILE A 32 -1.30 -6.39 5.58
N PHE A 33 -2.06 -5.31 5.80
CA PHE A 33 -1.56 -4.03 6.31
C PHE A 33 -2.60 -3.35 7.22
N GLY A 34 -2.15 -2.90 8.40
CA GLY A 34 -2.97 -2.10 9.30
C GLY A 34 -3.27 -0.71 8.73
N ASN A 35 -4.22 0.00 9.32
CA ASN A 35 -4.64 1.33 8.83
C ASN A 35 -3.48 2.34 8.80
N LYS A 36 -2.65 2.37 9.85
CA LYS A 36 -1.46 3.25 9.90
C LYS A 36 -0.48 3.00 8.76
N THR A 37 -0.27 1.73 8.40
CA THR A 37 0.59 1.35 7.26
C THR A 37 -0.06 1.74 5.93
N LEU A 38 -1.37 1.57 5.81
CA LEU A 38 -2.11 1.97 4.61
C LEU A 38 -2.08 3.49 4.40
N GLU A 39 -2.28 4.27 5.47
CA GLU A 39 -2.14 5.73 5.46
C GLU A 39 -0.72 6.16 5.11
N ALA A 40 0.30 5.46 5.61
CA ALA A 40 1.69 5.73 5.26
C ALA A 40 1.98 5.42 3.78
N LEU A 41 1.44 4.33 3.22
CA LEU A 41 1.54 4.05 1.78
C LEU A 41 0.92 5.16 0.93
N VAL A 42 -0.21 5.73 1.35
CA VAL A 42 -0.84 6.87 0.67
C VAL A 42 0.04 8.12 0.73
N ARG A 43 0.62 8.42 1.91
CA ARG A 43 1.44 9.61 2.13
C ARG A 43 2.78 9.54 1.41
N TYR A 44 3.45 8.40 1.46
CA TYR A 44 4.82 8.27 0.96
C TYR A 44 4.90 7.71 -0.46
N GLN A 45 3.82 7.10 -0.95
CA GLN A 45 3.65 6.64 -2.34
C GLN A 45 4.88 5.91 -2.92
N PRO A 46 5.40 4.88 -2.21
CA PRO A 46 6.59 4.17 -2.65
C PRO A 46 6.40 3.61 -4.06
N SER A 47 7.48 3.58 -4.81
CA SER A 47 7.52 3.19 -6.21
C SER A 47 8.11 1.80 -6.44
N ASP A 48 8.85 1.28 -5.46
CA ASP A 48 9.48 -0.03 -5.50
C ASP A 48 9.53 -0.70 -4.12
N ASP A 49 10.06 -1.92 -4.07
CA ASP A 49 10.19 -2.73 -2.86
C ASP A 49 11.15 -2.10 -1.83
N ALA A 50 12.20 -1.40 -2.28
CA ALA A 50 13.17 -0.77 -1.39
C ALA A 50 12.53 0.43 -0.66
N GLU A 51 11.75 1.23 -1.36
CA GLU A 51 10.96 2.30 -0.77
C GLU A 51 9.83 1.74 0.11
N ALA A 52 9.20 0.62 -0.27
CA ALA A 52 8.18 -0.02 0.55
C ALA A 52 8.72 -0.49 1.91
N LEU A 53 9.98 -0.94 1.99
CA LEU A 53 10.64 -1.29 3.25
C LEU A 53 10.84 -0.11 4.20
N LEU A 54 10.85 1.12 3.68
CA LEU A 54 10.95 2.34 4.50
C LEU A 54 9.61 2.75 5.13
N ILE A 55 8.51 2.07 4.78
CA ILE A 55 7.18 2.38 5.28
C ILE A 55 6.95 1.73 6.66
N PRO A 56 6.55 2.49 7.70
CA PRO A 56 6.26 1.93 9.01
C PRO A 56 5.24 0.78 8.98
N GLY A 57 5.62 -0.36 9.54
CA GLY A 57 4.79 -1.57 9.60
C GLY A 57 4.90 -2.49 8.39
N ILE A 58 5.80 -2.19 7.44
CA ILE A 58 6.19 -3.07 6.34
C ILE A 58 7.58 -3.63 6.60
N GLY A 59 7.66 -4.93 6.91
CA GLY A 59 8.92 -5.66 6.95
C GLY A 59 9.12 -6.50 5.69
N GLU A 60 10.30 -7.08 5.53
CA GLU A 60 10.68 -7.84 4.32
C GLU A 60 9.68 -8.94 3.93
N ALA A 61 9.17 -9.69 4.91
CA ALA A 61 8.19 -10.75 4.63
C ALA A 61 6.91 -10.19 3.99
N LYS A 62 6.48 -9.00 4.41
CA LYS A 62 5.30 -8.33 3.85
C LYS A 62 5.59 -7.70 2.49
N VAL A 63 6.81 -7.21 2.26
CA VAL A 63 7.21 -6.74 0.92
C VAL A 63 7.10 -7.88 -0.08
N ARG A 64 7.78 -8.99 0.20
CA ARG A 64 7.80 -10.17 -0.68
C ARG A 64 6.39 -10.73 -0.94
N ARG A 65 5.50 -10.71 0.06
CA ARG A 65 4.18 -11.33 -0.05
C ARG A 65 3.10 -10.38 -0.58
N TYR A 66 3.17 -9.09 -0.24
CA TYR A 66 2.05 -8.18 -0.42
C TYR A 66 2.38 -6.87 -1.10
N ALA A 67 3.63 -6.37 -1.17
CA ALA A 67 3.89 -5.00 -1.63
C ALA A 67 3.50 -4.77 -3.10
N LYS A 68 3.83 -5.71 -4.00
CA LYS A 68 3.64 -5.58 -5.45
C LYS A 68 2.27 -4.99 -5.87
N PRO A 69 1.10 -5.56 -5.50
CA PRO A 69 -0.19 -5.01 -5.90
C PRO A 69 -0.48 -3.60 -5.34
N PHE A 70 0.08 -3.21 -4.20
CA PHE A 70 -0.05 -1.84 -3.69
C PHE A 70 0.82 -0.89 -4.50
N LEU A 71 2.06 -1.27 -4.82
CA LEU A 71 2.97 -0.48 -5.65
C LEU A 71 2.37 -0.26 -7.05
N GLU A 72 1.84 -1.30 -7.69
CA GLU A 72 1.15 -1.21 -8.97
C GLU A 72 -0.04 -0.23 -8.90
N THR A 73 -0.84 -0.31 -7.84
CA THR A 73 -2.00 0.58 -7.64
C THR A 73 -1.58 2.04 -7.45
N ILE A 74 -0.50 2.30 -6.70
CA ILE A 74 0.07 3.65 -6.54
C ILE A 74 0.53 4.20 -7.90
N GLN A 75 1.21 3.39 -8.71
CA GLN A 75 1.69 3.80 -10.03
C GLN A 75 0.53 4.11 -10.98
N MET A 76 -0.50 3.25 -11.03
CA MET A 76 -1.71 3.50 -11.82
C MET A 76 -2.41 4.80 -11.40
N TRP A 77 -2.55 5.05 -10.09
CA TRP A 77 -3.14 6.28 -9.58
C TRP A 77 -2.32 7.52 -9.98
N LYS A 78 -0.98 7.47 -9.90
CA LYS A 78 -0.10 8.56 -10.36
C LYS A 78 -0.30 8.87 -11.85
N GLN A 79 -0.40 7.84 -12.69
CA GLN A 79 -0.62 7.99 -14.13
C GLN A 79 -1.99 8.57 -14.48
N SER A 80 -3.02 8.29 -13.69
CA SER A 80 -4.37 8.86 -13.91
C SER A 80 -4.50 10.37 -13.63
N ARG A 81 -3.45 10.98 -13.07
CA ARG A 81 -3.40 12.39 -12.64
C ARG A 81 -2.39 13.24 -13.40
N GLY A 82 -1.60 12.63 -14.30
CA GLY A 82 -0.76 13.32 -15.26
C GLY A 82 -1.52 13.56 -16.56
#